data_AF-A0A3D0XHI8-F1
#
_entry.id   AF-A0A3D0XHI8-F1
#
_cell.length_a   1.000
_cell.length_b   1.000
_cell.length_c   1.000
_cell.angle_alpha   90.00
_cell.angle_beta   90.00
_cell.angle_gamma   90.00
#
_symmetry.space_group_name_H-M   'P 1'
#
loop_
_entity.id
_entity.type
_entity.pdbx_description
1 polymer ?
#
loop_
_entity_poly.entity_id
_entity_poly.type
_entity_poly.pdbx_seq_one_letter_code
_entity_poly.pdbx_strand_id
1 'polypeptide(L)'
;PALAAIRAGKDIVVASKEILVMAGELVMKEAAKHQVRVLAVDSEHSAIFQCLEDKPAQTVRALWLTASGGPFRSFDKERFENITVDQALKHPSWVMGRKITIDSATMFNKGLEMIEARWLFNIGMDRVRVVVHPQSVVHSMVEFVDGSMIAQMSTPDMCLPIQYALTYPDRVPNDRVQTDLAAIGSLEFQSPDEDKFPALRLAREAGERCGTLPAVLNAANEVAVQAFCDQQLSFLGIPQLVSKVMEDHQVVDQPDLGQILHADQWARAHALGSLL
;
A
#
# COMPACT_ATOMS: atom_id res chain seq x y z
N PRO A 1 3.27 2.86 19.46
CA PRO A 1 2.46 1.70 19.92
C PRO A 1 2.97 0.35 19.39
N ALA A 2 3.12 0.17 18.08
CA ALA A 2 3.57 -1.09 17.47
C ALA A 2 4.90 -1.61 18.05
N LEU A 3 5.95 -0.78 18.11
CA LEU A 3 7.24 -1.16 18.70
C LEU A 3 7.13 -1.56 20.19
N ALA A 4 6.24 -0.90 20.94
CA ALA A 4 6.03 -1.26 22.35
C ALA A 4 5.34 -2.63 22.49
N ALA A 5 4.38 -2.94 21.63
CA ALA A 5 3.72 -4.25 21.59
C ALA A 5 4.72 -5.37 21.22
N ILE A 6 5.56 -5.13 20.20
CA ILE A 6 6.65 -6.03 19.81
C ILE A 6 7.60 -6.30 20.98
N ARG A 7 8.08 -5.25 21.65
CA ARG A 7 8.98 -5.36 22.83
C ARG A 7 8.35 -6.09 24.00
N ALA A 8 7.02 -6.07 24.10
CA ALA A 8 6.26 -6.83 25.08
C ALA A 8 5.99 -8.29 24.67
N GLY A 9 6.58 -8.76 23.56
CA GLY A 9 6.43 -10.14 23.07
C GLY A 9 5.05 -10.43 22.48
N LYS A 10 4.37 -9.41 21.93
CA LYS A 10 3.07 -9.58 21.28
C LYS A 10 3.24 -9.63 19.76
N ASP A 11 2.61 -10.62 19.15
CA ASP A 11 2.33 -10.58 17.71
C ASP A 11 1.50 -9.34 17.41
N ILE A 12 1.80 -8.69 16.30
CA ILE A 12 1.06 -7.50 15.86
C ILE A 12 0.34 -7.78 14.55
N VAL A 13 -0.91 -7.32 14.51
CA VAL A 13 -1.75 -7.33 13.33
C VAL A 13 -1.88 -5.89 12.87
N VAL A 14 -1.16 -5.53 11.81
CA VAL A 14 -1.04 -4.17 11.31
C VAL A 14 -2.17 -3.88 10.34
N ALA A 15 -2.95 -2.84 10.66
CA ALA A 15 -3.98 -2.28 9.78
C ALA A 15 -3.56 -0.95 9.14
N SER A 16 -2.53 -0.30 9.70
CA SER A 16 -2.02 0.98 9.22
C SER A 16 -0.72 0.75 8.45
N LYS A 17 -0.83 0.67 7.13
CA LYS A 17 0.31 0.46 6.21
C LYS A 17 1.43 1.48 6.41
N GLU A 18 1.08 2.70 6.82
CA GLU A 18 1.99 3.80 7.06
C GLU A 18 3.10 3.44 8.07
N ILE A 19 2.83 2.54 9.03
CA ILE A 19 3.85 2.05 9.97
C ILE A 19 5.00 1.36 9.24
N LEU A 20 4.68 0.46 8.32
CA LEU A 20 5.67 -0.31 7.57
C LEU A 20 6.25 0.49 6.41
N VAL A 21 5.51 1.45 5.85
CA VAL A 21 6.07 2.41 4.89
C VAL A 21 7.15 3.24 5.55
N MET A 22 6.87 3.89 6.69
CA MET A 22 7.78 4.84 7.31
C MET A 22 8.95 4.17 8.05
N ALA A 23 8.69 3.03 8.69
CA ALA A 23 9.62 2.41 9.64
C ALA A 23 9.75 0.89 9.45
N GLY A 24 9.48 0.38 8.25
CA GLY A 24 9.45 -1.06 7.96
C GLY A 24 10.71 -1.80 8.39
N GLU A 25 11.90 -1.31 8.05
CA GLU A 25 13.16 -1.94 8.47
C GLU A 25 13.28 -2.04 10.01
N LEU A 26 12.98 -0.95 10.71
CA LEU A 26 13.05 -0.89 12.17
C LEU A 26 12.04 -1.85 12.81
N VAL A 27 10.80 -1.85 12.32
CA VAL A 27 9.71 -2.70 12.83
C VAL A 27 10.04 -4.17 12.60
N MET A 28 10.47 -4.55 11.39
CA MET A 28 10.79 -5.93 11.06
C MET A 28 12.03 -6.44 11.82
N LYS A 29 13.07 -5.60 12.00
CA LYS A 29 14.24 -5.93 12.85
C LYS A 29 13.83 -6.16 14.31
N GLU A 30 13.00 -5.28 14.85
CA GLU A 30 12.55 -5.39 16.24
C GLU A 30 11.67 -6.63 16.45
N ALA A 31 10.80 -6.94 15.48
CA ALA A 31 9.97 -8.14 15.49
C ALA A 31 10.80 -9.42 15.47
N ALA A 32 11.80 -9.49 14.58
CA ALA A 32 12.73 -10.61 14.51
C ALA A 32 13.52 -10.78 15.81
N LYS A 33 13.99 -9.69 16.42
CA LYS A 33 14.71 -9.71 17.70
C LYS A 33 13.88 -10.29 18.85
N HIS A 34 12.57 -10.00 18.87
CA HIS A 34 11.66 -10.49 19.91
C HIS A 34 10.91 -11.77 19.51
N GLN A 35 11.20 -12.33 18.33
CA GLN A 35 10.56 -13.53 17.80
C GLN A 35 9.03 -13.43 17.74
N VAL A 36 8.51 -12.23 17.44
CA VAL A 36 7.07 -11.99 17.26
C VAL A 36 6.73 -11.88 15.78
N ARG A 37 5.49 -12.20 15.44
CA ARG A 37 4.96 -12.11 14.08
C ARG A 37 4.43 -10.71 13.80
N VAL A 38 4.61 -10.28 12.55
CA VAL A 38 3.95 -9.10 11.98
C VAL A 38 3.04 -9.59 10.88
N LEU A 39 1.73 -9.55 11.13
CA LEU A 39 0.69 -9.87 10.16
C LEU A 39 0.06 -8.57 9.67
N ALA A 40 -0.49 -8.58 8.46
CA ALA A 40 -1.24 -7.45 7.91
C ALA A 40 -2.69 -7.85 7.65
N VAL A 41 -3.62 -6.91 7.89
CA VAL A 41 -5.04 -7.09 7.52
C VAL A 41 -5.39 -6.44 6.20
N ASP A 42 -4.47 -5.69 5.60
CA ASP A 42 -4.63 -5.20 4.24
C ASP A 42 -4.85 -6.39 3.28
N SER A 43 -5.83 -6.27 2.39
CA SER A 43 -6.39 -7.40 1.64
C SER A 43 -5.32 -8.09 0.79
N GLU A 44 -4.50 -7.27 0.13
CA GLU A 44 -3.44 -7.69 -0.78
C GLU A 44 -2.33 -8.45 -0.05
N HIS A 45 -1.91 -7.94 1.10
CA HIS A 45 -0.86 -8.59 1.89
C HIS A 45 -1.39 -9.84 2.58
N SER A 46 -2.64 -9.82 3.07
CA SER A 46 -3.29 -11.03 3.58
C SER A 46 -3.42 -12.11 2.50
N ALA A 47 -3.72 -11.72 1.26
CA ALA A 47 -3.73 -12.61 0.11
C ALA A 47 -2.35 -13.20 -0.18
N ILE A 48 -1.31 -12.37 -0.25
CA ILE A 48 0.08 -12.84 -0.44
C ILE A 48 0.50 -13.79 0.68
N PHE A 49 0.21 -13.44 1.93
CA PHE A 49 0.55 -14.26 3.09
C PHE A 49 -0.11 -15.65 3.01
N GLN A 50 -1.38 -15.71 2.62
CA GLN A 50 -2.10 -16.97 2.36
C GLN A 50 -1.50 -17.78 1.22
N CYS A 51 -0.98 -17.14 0.18
CA CYS A 51 -0.34 -17.82 -0.95
C CYS A 51 1.07 -18.33 -0.64
N LEU A 52 1.79 -17.67 0.27
CA LEU A 52 3.17 -18.06 0.60
C LEU A 52 3.23 -19.36 1.41
N GLU A 53 2.31 -19.58 2.36
CA GLU A 53 2.37 -20.71 3.30
C GLU A 53 3.79 -20.91 3.89
N ASP A 54 4.38 -19.83 4.40
CA ASP A 54 5.72 -19.80 4.99
C ASP A 54 6.88 -20.19 4.04
N LYS A 55 6.65 -20.21 2.71
CA LYS A 55 7.71 -20.41 1.72
C LYS A 55 8.73 -19.27 1.77
N PRO A 56 10.03 -19.57 1.63
CA PRO A 56 11.07 -18.57 1.80
C PRO A 56 11.14 -17.63 0.59
N ALA A 57 11.59 -16.39 0.80
CA ALA A 57 11.61 -15.33 -0.22
C ALA A 57 12.37 -15.70 -1.52
N GLN A 58 13.29 -16.66 -1.47
CA GLN A 58 14.07 -17.15 -2.61
C GLN A 58 13.25 -18.03 -3.58
N THR A 59 12.14 -18.63 -3.13
CA THR A 59 11.25 -19.41 -4.01
C THR A 59 10.26 -18.52 -4.75
N VAL A 60 10.07 -17.29 -4.27
CA VAL A 60 9.24 -16.29 -4.94
C VAL A 60 10.03 -15.75 -6.14
N ARG A 61 9.36 -15.45 -7.25
CA ARG A 61 9.90 -14.66 -8.36
C ARG A 61 9.39 -13.23 -8.27
N ALA A 62 8.08 -13.04 -8.12
CA ALA A 62 7.47 -11.73 -7.96
C ALA A 62 6.21 -11.79 -7.07
N LEU A 63 5.96 -10.70 -6.36
CA LEU A 63 4.67 -10.41 -5.74
C LEU A 63 3.86 -9.55 -6.69
N TRP A 64 2.60 -9.92 -6.92
CA TRP A 64 1.69 -9.19 -7.78
C TRP A 64 0.55 -8.61 -6.96
N LEU A 65 0.64 -7.32 -6.69
CA LEU A 65 -0.39 -6.54 -6.01
C LEU A 65 -1.46 -6.13 -7.01
N THR A 66 -2.69 -6.61 -6.80
CA THR A 66 -3.84 -6.21 -7.61
C THR A 66 -4.37 -4.86 -7.15
N ALA A 67 -4.72 -3.95 -8.05
CA ALA A 67 -5.35 -2.67 -7.74
C ALA A 67 -6.73 -2.56 -8.41
N SER A 68 -7.72 -1.96 -7.77
CA SER A 68 -9.00 -1.65 -8.44
C SER A 68 -8.84 -0.68 -9.63
N GLY A 69 -7.76 0.10 -9.62
CA GLY A 69 -7.47 1.20 -10.55
C GLY A 69 -8.17 2.53 -10.18
N GLY A 70 -8.94 2.56 -9.08
CA GLY A 70 -9.65 3.75 -8.63
C GLY A 70 -10.77 4.23 -9.58
N PRO A 71 -11.47 5.32 -9.24
CA PRO A 71 -12.56 5.88 -10.04
C PRO A 71 -12.13 6.44 -11.40
N PHE A 72 -10.84 6.75 -11.59
CA PHE A 72 -10.33 7.46 -12.77
C PHE A 72 -9.58 6.57 -13.75
N ARG A 73 -9.59 5.25 -13.54
CA ARG A 73 -8.95 4.25 -14.43
C ARG A 73 -9.25 4.47 -15.92
N SER A 74 -10.51 4.73 -16.25
CA SER A 74 -11.00 4.87 -17.63
C SER A 74 -11.02 6.31 -18.12
N PHE A 75 -10.53 7.28 -17.34
CA PHE A 75 -10.49 8.68 -17.77
C PHE A 75 -9.29 8.90 -18.70
N ASP A 76 -9.50 9.75 -19.69
CA ASP A 76 -8.42 10.34 -20.47
C ASP A 76 -7.65 11.35 -19.60
N LYS A 77 -6.36 11.51 -19.88
CA LYS A 77 -5.43 12.28 -19.03
C LYS A 77 -5.84 13.75 -18.93
N GLU A 78 -6.38 14.32 -19.99
CA GLU A 78 -6.86 15.71 -20.08
C GLU A 78 -7.99 15.98 -19.07
N ARG A 79 -8.73 14.95 -18.66
CA ARG A 79 -9.80 15.09 -17.66
C ARG A 79 -9.27 15.27 -16.24
N PHE A 80 -8.01 14.93 -15.98
CA PHE A 80 -7.44 14.96 -14.63
C PHE A 80 -7.28 16.38 -14.08
N GLU A 81 -7.12 17.37 -14.96
CA GLU A 81 -7.00 18.79 -14.58
C GLU A 81 -8.22 19.29 -13.81
N ASN A 82 -9.41 18.72 -14.10
CA ASN A 82 -10.69 19.18 -13.57
C ASN A 82 -11.31 18.19 -12.56
N ILE A 83 -10.56 17.22 -12.05
CA ILE A 83 -11.04 16.28 -11.05
C ILE A 83 -11.35 17.01 -9.75
N THR A 84 -12.58 16.84 -9.24
CA THR A 84 -13.02 17.42 -7.96
C THR A 84 -12.90 16.43 -6.81
N VAL A 85 -12.88 16.95 -5.58
CA VAL A 85 -12.93 16.13 -4.35
C VAL A 85 -14.13 15.19 -4.36
N ASP A 86 -15.32 15.70 -4.70
CA ASP A 86 -16.55 14.91 -4.74
C ASP A 86 -16.51 13.76 -5.76
N GLN A 87 -15.78 13.93 -6.86
CA GLN A 87 -15.56 12.85 -7.82
C GLN A 87 -14.58 11.81 -7.25
N ALA A 88 -13.49 12.26 -6.64
CA ALA A 88 -12.45 11.37 -6.11
C ALA A 88 -12.95 10.52 -4.92
N LEU A 89 -13.91 11.04 -4.14
CA LEU A 89 -14.51 10.31 -3.01
C LEU A 89 -15.51 9.21 -3.43
N LYS A 90 -15.82 9.05 -4.72
CA LYS A 90 -16.75 8.01 -5.22
C LYS A 90 -15.98 6.77 -5.66
N HIS A 91 -15.49 5.98 -4.70
CA HIS A 91 -14.78 4.73 -4.99
C HIS A 91 -15.72 3.65 -5.58
N PRO A 92 -15.32 2.91 -6.64
CA PRO A 92 -16.20 1.95 -7.31
C PRO A 92 -16.47 0.66 -6.52
N SER A 93 -15.52 0.20 -5.69
CA SER A 93 -15.57 -1.16 -5.10
C SER A 93 -15.63 -1.22 -3.57
N TRP A 94 -15.39 -0.10 -2.87
CA TRP A 94 -15.11 -0.11 -1.43
C TRP A 94 -15.69 1.14 -0.78
N VAL A 95 -16.23 0.99 0.45
CA VAL A 95 -16.61 2.12 1.32
C VAL A 95 -15.50 2.31 2.33
N MET A 96 -14.78 3.44 2.24
CA MET A 96 -13.55 3.65 3.01
C MET A 96 -13.47 5.08 3.54
N GLY A 97 -12.47 5.33 4.40
CA GLY A 97 -12.16 6.68 4.88
C GLY A 97 -11.70 7.62 3.76
N ARG A 98 -11.78 8.93 4.02
CA ARG A 98 -11.45 9.98 3.04
C ARG A 98 -10.04 9.83 2.45
N LYS A 99 -9.02 9.69 3.31
CA LYS A 99 -7.60 9.60 2.90
C LYS A 99 -7.34 8.42 1.96
N ILE A 100 -7.69 7.21 2.38
CA ILE A 100 -7.51 5.99 1.58
C ILE A 100 -8.31 6.04 0.27
N THR A 101 -9.45 6.72 0.25
CA THR A 101 -10.24 6.91 -0.97
C THR A 101 -9.50 7.78 -2.00
N ILE A 102 -8.90 8.90 -1.57
CA ILE A 102 -8.07 9.75 -2.45
C ILE A 102 -6.79 9.04 -2.86
N ASP A 103 -6.15 8.32 -1.93
CA ASP A 103 -4.97 7.50 -2.23
C ASP A 103 -5.28 6.41 -3.26
N SER A 104 -6.46 5.80 -3.21
CA SER A 104 -6.89 4.83 -4.24
C SER A 104 -7.10 5.52 -5.60
N ALA A 105 -7.71 6.71 -5.59
CA ALA A 105 -7.92 7.48 -6.81
C ALA A 105 -6.62 7.94 -7.49
N THR A 106 -5.58 8.26 -6.72
CA THR A 106 -4.24 8.65 -7.20
C THR A 106 -3.27 7.48 -7.38
N MET A 107 -3.68 6.27 -6.98
CA MET A 107 -2.84 5.08 -6.81
C MET A 107 -1.71 5.19 -5.76
N PHE A 108 -1.65 6.24 -4.94
CA PHE A 108 -0.77 6.27 -3.76
C PHE A 108 -1.06 5.12 -2.81
N ASN A 109 -2.33 4.68 -2.69
CA ASN A 109 -2.68 3.54 -1.85
C ASN A 109 -1.86 2.31 -2.26
N LYS A 110 -1.85 2.01 -3.57
CA LYS A 110 -1.10 0.88 -4.12
C LYS A 110 0.41 1.09 -4.01
N GLY A 111 0.90 2.31 -4.20
CA GLY A 111 2.31 2.65 -4.00
C GLY A 111 2.78 2.38 -2.56
N LEU A 112 2.02 2.80 -1.56
CA LEU A 112 2.31 2.55 -0.15
C LEU A 112 2.30 1.03 0.16
N GLU A 113 1.35 0.30 -0.40
CA GLU A 113 1.26 -1.16 -0.25
C GLU A 113 2.45 -1.89 -0.90
N MET A 114 3.05 -1.34 -1.95
CA MET A 114 4.29 -1.91 -2.54
C MET A 114 5.44 -1.87 -1.54
N ILE A 115 5.63 -0.74 -0.85
CA ILE A 115 6.67 -0.57 0.18
C ILE A 115 6.37 -1.49 1.37
N GLU A 116 5.11 -1.58 1.78
CA GLU A 116 4.69 -2.49 2.84
C GLU A 116 4.97 -3.97 2.50
N ALA A 117 4.63 -4.41 1.28
CA ALA A 117 4.85 -5.78 0.83
C ALA A 117 6.33 -6.15 0.83
N ARG A 118 7.20 -5.22 0.44
CA ARG A 118 8.66 -5.40 0.52
C ARG A 118 9.10 -5.79 1.93
N TRP A 119 8.60 -5.08 2.94
CA TRP A 119 8.98 -5.32 4.33
C TRP A 119 8.35 -6.57 4.90
N LEU A 120 7.04 -6.77 4.71
CA LEU A 120 6.32 -7.92 5.25
C LEU A 120 6.89 -9.25 4.75
N PHE A 121 7.24 -9.31 3.47
CA PHE A 121 7.62 -10.57 2.82
C PHE A 121 9.11 -10.67 2.53
N ASN A 122 9.90 -9.67 2.92
CA ASN A 122 11.34 -9.59 2.66
C ASN A 122 11.67 -9.78 1.16
N ILE A 123 10.94 -9.05 0.31
CA ILE A 123 11.06 -9.07 -1.16
C ILE A 123 11.54 -7.70 -1.64
N GLY A 124 12.56 -7.66 -2.51
CA GLY A 124 13.02 -6.39 -3.09
C GLY A 124 11.93 -5.68 -3.91
N MET A 125 11.93 -4.34 -3.93
CA MET A 125 10.94 -3.54 -4.68
C MET A 125 10.88 -3.91 -6.18
N ASP A 126 12.01 -4.30 -6.76
CA ASP A 126 12.14 -4.76 -8.16
C ASP A 126 11.28 -6.00 -8.48
N ARG A 127 10.93 -6.77 -7.44
CA ARG A 127 10.10 -7.96 -7.50
C ARG A 127 8.67 -7.72 -7.03
N VAL A 128 8.30 -6.49 -6.69
CA VAL A 128 6.93 -6.09 -6.37
C VAL A 128 6.30 -5.41 -7.57
N ARG A 129 5.26 -6.06 -8.14
CA ARG A 129 4.56 -5.66 -9.35
C ARG A 129 3.13 -5.26 -9.04
N VAL A 130 2.57 -4.37 -9.86
CA VAL A 130 1.18 -3.94 -9.76
C VAL A 130 0.44 -4.35 -11.02
N VAL A 131 -0.77 -4.87 -10.86
CA VAL A 131 -1.70 -5.15 -11.95
C VAL A 131 -3.07 -4.58 -11.61
N VAL A 132 -3.73 -3.93 -12.55
CA VAL A 132 -5.08 -3.42 -12.35
C VAL A 132 -6.08 -4.55 -12.57
N HIS A 133 -6.86 -4.86 -11.53
CA HIS A 133 -7.92 -5.85 -11.50
C HIS A 133 -9.24 -5.19 -11.02
N PRO A 134 -10.07 -4.68 -11.95
CA PRO A 134 -11.26 -3.89 -11.62
C PRO A 134 -12.25 -4.57 -10.69
N GLN A 135 -12.41 -5.89 -10.83
CA GLN A 135 -13.39 -6.69 -10.10
C GLN A 135 -12.99 -6.87 -8.64
N SER A 136 -11.71 -6.66 -8.28
CA SER A 136 -11.18 -6.81 -6.91
C SER A 136 -11.50 -8.17 -6.29
N VAL A 137 -11.62 -9.22 -7.10
CA VAL A 137 -11.90 -10.60 -6.67
C VAL A 137 -10.60 -11.35 -6.41
N VAL A 138 -9.62 -11.21 -7.29
CA VAL A 138 -8.24 -11.61 -7.01
C VAL A 138 -7.62 -10.51 -6.15
N HIS A 139 -7.28 -10.83 -4.90
CA HIS A 139 -6.79 -9.85 -3.94
C HIS A 139 -5.28 -9.63 -4.02
N SER A 140 -4.51 -10.64 -4.45
CA SER A 140 -3.11 -10.55 -4.90
C SER A 140 -2.62 -11.94 -5.31
N MET A 141 -1.42 -11.99 -5.89
CA MET A 141 -0.81 -13.24 -6.36
C MET A 141 0.67 -13.32 -6.01
N VAL A 142 1.17 -14.54 -5.88
CA VAL A 142 2.58 -14.86 -5.75
C VAL A 142 3.00 -15.66 -6.97
N GLU A 143 3.97 -15.14 -7.73
CA GLU A 143 4.64 -15.87 -8.82
C GLU A 143 5.89 -16.54 -8.23
N PHE A 144 6.04 -17.85 -8.43
CA PHE A 144 7.18 -18.63 -7.95
C PHE A 144 8.26 -18.79 -9.03
N VAL A 145 9.47 -19.19 -8.62
CA VAL A 145 10.63 -19.33 -9.51
C VAL A 145 10.47 -20.41 -10.58
N ASP A 146 9.54 -21.34 -10.43
CA ASP A 146 9.16 -22.34 -11.43
C ASP A 146 8.15 -21.82 -12.47
N GLY A 147 7.65 -20.59 -12.30
CA GLY A 147 6.66 -19.95 -13.17
C GLY A 147 5.21 -20.21 -12.77
N SER A 148 4.95 -20.99 -11.72
CA SER A 148 3.61 -21.12 -11.17
C SER A 148 3.16 -19.84 -10.48
N MET A 149 1.85 -19.59 -10.48
CA MET A 149 1.24 -18.49 -9.73
C MET A 149 0.16 -19.04 -8.82
N ILE A 150 0.15 -18.58 -7.57
CA ILE A 150 -0.93 -18.83 -6.61
C ILE A 150 -1.61 -17.49 -6.32
N ALA A 151 -2.93 -17.50 -6.34
CA ALA A 151 -3.78 -16.34 -6.12
C ALA A 151 -4.74 -16.63 -4.98
N GLN A 152 -4.97 -15.65 -4.10
CA GLN A 152 -6.09 -15.70 -3.15
C GLN A 152 -7.26 -14.89 -3.73
N MET A 153 -8.44 -15.48 -3.69
CA MET A 153 -9.64 -14.95 -4.32
C MET A 153 -10.82 -14.97 -3.36
N SER A 154 -11.59 -13.89 -3.34
CA SER A 154 -12.93 -13.83 -2.73
C SER A 154 -13.67 -12.59 -3.19
N THR A 155 -14.99 -12.53 -2.99
CA THR A 155 -15.72 -11.26 -3.00
C THR A 155 -15.02 -10.26 -2.06
N PRO A 156 -14.90 -8.96 -2.41
CA PRO A 156 -14.22 -7.97 -1.58
C PRO A 156 -14.95 -7.76 -0.24
N ASP A 157 -14.37 -8.23 0.87
CA ASP A 157 -14.84 -7.96 2.23
C ASP A 157 -13.67 -8.09 3.23
N MET A 158 -13.41 -7.03 4.00
CA MET A 158 -12.30 -6.98 4.97
C MET A 158 -12.46 -7.94 6.16
N CYS A 159 -13.63 -8.53 6.38
CA CYS A 159 -13.81 -9.55 7.42
C CYS A 159 -12.94 -10.78 7.16
N LEU A 160 -12.68 -11.14 5.90
CA LEU A 160 -11.82 -12.27 5.57
C LEU A 160 -10.36 -12.05 6.00
N PRO A 161 -9.66 -10.98 5.56
CA PRO A 161 -8.27 -10.78 5.96
C PRO A 161 -8.12 -10.50 7.46
N ILE A 162 -9.09 -9.83 8.09
CA ILE A 162 -9.12 -9.62 9.56
C ILE A 162 -9.24 -10.96 10.29
N GLN A 163 -10.21 -11.79 9.91
CA GLN A 163 -10.40 -13.10 10.55
C GLN A 163 -9.15 -13.96 10.39
N TYR A 164 -8.57 -13.99 9.19
CA TYR A 164 -7.38 -14.80 8.93
C TYR A 164 -6.20 -14.36 9.80
N ALA A 165 -5.95 -13.05 9.92
CA ALA A 165 -4.88 -12.54 10.77
C ALA A 165 -5.06 -12.91 12.26
N LEU A 166 -6.30 -13.00 12.75
CA LEU A 166 -6.61 -13.35 14.14
C LEU A 166 -6.62 -14.86 14.42
N THR A 167 -6.84 -15.69 13.39
CA THR A 167 -7.03 -17.14 13.54
C THR A 167 -5.88 -17.96 12.98
N TYR A 168 -4.96 -17.34 12.23
CA TYR A 168 -3.78 -17.99 11.69
C TYR A 168 -3.00 -18.77 12.78
N PRO A 169 -2.60 -20.04 12.52
CA PRO A 169 -2.61 -20.72 11.21
C PRO A 169 -3.93 -21.39 10.82
N ASP A 170 -4.93 -21.37 11.71
CA ASP A 170 -6.20 -22.06 11.50
C ASP A 170 -7.16 -21.23 10.63
N ARG A 171 -8.17 -21.92 10.08
CA ARG A 171 -9.33 -21.28 9.46
C ARG A 171 -10.57 -21.64 10.27
N VAL A 172 -11.39 -20.63 10.56
CA VAL A 172 -12.66 -20.79 11.26
C VAL A 172 -13.85 -20.60 10.29
N PRO A 173 -14.98 -21.27 10.50
CA PRO A 173 -16.18 -21.08 9.67
C PRO A 173 -16.62 -19.61 9.59
N ASN A 174 -17.04 -19.18 8.40
CA ASN A 174 -17.50 -17.82 8.14
C ASN A 174 -18.60 -17.83 7.07
N ASP A 175 -19.80 -17.40 7.45
CA ASP A 175 -20.96 -17.37 6.56
C ASP A 175 -21.14 -16.03 5.81
N ARG A 176 -20.32 -15.02 6.14
CA ARG A 176 -20.41 -13.67 5.59
C ARG A 176 -19.82 -13.56 4.18
N VAL A 177 -18.65 -14.16 3.97
CA VAL A 177 -17.94 -14.06 2.69
C VAL A 177 -18.29 -15.26 1.83
N GLN A 178 -19.24 -15.08 0.92
CA GLN A 178 -19.65 -16.09 -0.06
C GLN A 178 -19.27 -15.60 -1.47
N THR A 179 -18.47 -16.39 -2.18
CA THR A 179 -17.98 -16.02 -3.51
C THR A 179 -18.63 -16.92 -4.55
N ASP A 180 -19.42 -16.32 -5.44
CA ASP A 180 -20.01 -17.01 -6.59
C ASP A 180 -19.28 -16.60 -7.87
N LEU A 181 -18.40 -17.48 -8.35
CA LEU A 181 -17.60 -17.23 -9.55
C LEU A 181 -18.46 -17.15 -10.82
N ALA A 182 -19.57 -17.90 -10.88
CA ALA A 182 -20.46 -17.87 -12.03
C ALA A 182 -21.22 -16.54 -12.11
N ALA A 183 -21.63 -15.99 -10.96
CA ALA A 183 -22.24 -14.67 -10.88
C ALA A 183 -21.25 -13.53 -11.20
N ILE A 184 -19.97 -13.68 -10.84
CA ILE A 184 -18.91 -12.72 -11.20
C ILE A 184 -18.67 -12.69 -12.71
N GLY A 185 -18.65 -13.86 -13.37
CA GLY A 185 -18.47 -13.97 -14.81
C GLY A 185 -17.02 -13.79 -15.25
N SER A 186 -16.57 -12.55 -15.44
CA SER A 186 -15.23 -12.25 -15.98
C SER A 186 -14.27 -11.66 -14.94
N LEU A 187 -12.99 -11.99 -15.10
CA LEU A 187 -11.87 -11.39 -14.36
C LEU A 187 -10.93 -10.75 -15.37
N GLU A 188 -10.69 -9.45 -15.23
CA GLU A 188 -9.86 -8.68 -16.16
C GLU A 188 -8.59 -8.21 -15.46
N PHE A 189 -7.49 -8.19 -16.23
CA PHE A 189 -6.19 -7.72 -15.77
C PHE A 189 -5.60 -6.78 -16.81
N GLN A 190 -5.03 -5.67 -16.36
CA GLN A 190 -4.45 -4.64 -17.20
C GLN A 190 -3.21 -4.05 -16.53
N SER A 191 -2.24 -3.62 -17.33
CA SER A 191 -1.10 -2.87 -16.82
C SER A 191 -1.58 -1.54 -16.22
N PRO A 192 -0.99 -1.07 -15.10
CA PRO A 192 -1.25 0.27 -14.62
C PRO A 192 -0.70 1.31 -15.61
N ASP A 193 -1.37 2.46 -15.68
CA ASP A 193 -0.92 3.61 -16.47
C ASP A 193 -0.09 4.55 -15.59
N GLU A 194 1.22 4.33 -15.54
CA GLU A 194 2.13 5.10 -14.68
C GLU A 194 2.29 6.57 -15.13
N ASP A 195 1.93 6.89 -16.39
CA ASP A 195 1.91 8.26 -16.89
C ASP A 195 0.69 9.06 -16.38
N LYS A 196 -0.44 8.38 -16.14
CA LYS A 196 -1.61 8.94 -15.45
C LYS A 196 -1.47 8.90 -13.93
N PHE A 197 -0.78 7.89 -13.40
CA PHE A 197 -0.65 7.66 -11.97
C PHE A 197 0.83 7.60 -11.52
N PRO A 198 1.53 8.75 -11.45
CA PRO A 198 2.94 8.81 -11.07
C PRO A 198 3.25 8.27 -9.67
N ALA A 199 2.23 8.15 -8.81
CA ALA A 199 2.38 7.67 -7.44
C ALA A 199 3.08 6.31 -7.35
N LEU A 200 2.87 5.41 -8.32
CA LEU A 200 3.53 4.10 -8.35
C LEU A 200 5.05 4.24 -8.54
N ARG A 201 5.48 5.13 -9.44
CA ARG A 201 6.89 5.43 -9.67
C ARG A 201 7.54 6.09 -8.45
N LEU A 202 6.86 7.05 -7.84
CA LEU A 202 7.34 7.73 -6.63
C LEU A 202 7.51 6.74 -5.45
N ALA A 203 6.55 5.84 -5.27
CA ALA A 203 6.65 4.82 -4.23
C ALA A 203 7.75 3.80 -4.51
N ARG A 204 7.97 3.42 -5.79
CA ARG A 204 9.08 2.56 -6.21
C ARG A 204 10.42 3.21 -5.88
N GLU A 205 10.60 4.48 -6.26
CA GLU A 205 11.80 5.26 -5.96
C GLU A 205 12.07 5.31 -4.44
N ALA A 206 11.06 5.68 -3.65
CA ALA A 206 11.20 5.74 -2.19
C ALA A 206 11.56 4.39 -1.58
N GLY A 207 10.87 3.32 -1.99
CA GLY A 207 11.10 1.96 -1.49
C GLY A 207 12.41 1.32 -1.96
N GLU A 208 13.00 1.80 -3.06
CA GLU A 208 14.33 1.38 -3.52
C GLU A 208 15.45 2.17 -2.83
N ARG A 209 15.25 3.48 -2.66
CA ARG A 209 16.20 4.37 -1.98
C ARG A 209 16.32 4.06 -0.48
N CYS A 210 15.22 3.60 0.14
CA CYS A 210 15.13 3.32 1.58
C CYS A 210 15.54 4.55 2.43
N GLY A 211 16.04 4.31 3.65
CA GLY A 211 16.38 5.36 4.58
C GLY A 211 15.15 6.16 5.02
N THR A 212 15.26 7.47 5.06
CA THR A 212 14.15 8.36 5.43
C THR A 212 13.18 8.66 4.29
N LEU A 213 13.48 8.31 3.03
CA LEU A 213 12.68 8.75 1.88
C LEU A 213 11.23 8.19 1.89
N PRO A 214 10.96 6.93 2.28
CA PRO A 214 9.59 6.44 2.46
C PRO A 214 8.77 7.22 3.49
N ALA A 215 9.40 7.69 4.57
CA ALA A 215 8.72 8.51 5.57
C ALA A 215 8.35 9.90 5.00
N VAL A 216 9.24 10.48 4.19
CA VAL A 216 9.01 11.74 3.47
C VAL A 216 7.87 11.59 2.45
N LEU A 217 7.88 10.52 1.64
CA LEU A 217 6.80 10.18 0.71
C LEU A 217 5.45 10.14 1.42
N ASN A 218 5.33 9.36 2.51
CA ASN A 218 4.09 9.22 3.25
C ASN A 218 3.60 10.56 3.83
N ALA A 219 4.50 11.29 4.49
CA ALA A 219 4.21 12.55 5.14
C ALA A 219 3.76 13.64 4.14
N ALA A 220 4.48 13.77 3.02
CA ALA A 220 4.12 14.69 1.95
C ALA A 220 2.77 14.30 1.31
N ASN A 221 2.51 13.00 1.11
CA ASN A 221 1.23 12.53 0.58
C ASN A 221 0.07 12.87 1.51
N GLU A 222 0.20 12.67 2.82
CA GLU A 222 -0.84 13.04 3.78
C GLU A 222 -1.19 14.54 3.73
N VAL A 223 -0.18 15.40 3.64
CA VAL A 223 -0.39 16.85 3.50
C VAL A 223 -1.04 17.18 2.16
N ALA A 224 -0.57 16.58 1.07
CA ALA A 224 -1.09 16.83 -0.27
C ALA A 224 -2.55 16.38 -0.43
N VAL A 225 -2.90 15.20 0.10
CA VAL A 225 -4.29 14.70 0.12
C VAL A 225 -5.18 15.62 0.93
N GLN A 226 -4.72 16.09 2.10
CA GLN A 226 -5.49 17.03 2.91
C GLN A 226 -5.67 18.38 2.18
N ALA A 227 -4.64 18.90 1.53
CA ALA A 227 -4.73 20.13 0.75
C ALA A 227 -5.69 19.99 -0.46
N PHE A 228 -5.68 18.85 -1.16
CA PHE A 228 -6.66 18.56 -2.21
C PHE A 228 -8.08 18.51 -1.64
N CYS A 229 -8.24 17.82 -0.51
CA CYS A 229 -9.49 17.72 0.23
C CYS A 229 -10.05 19.10 0.65
N ASP A 230 -9.16 20.03 1.01
CA ASP A 230 -9.50 21.40 1.39
C ASP A 230 -9.58 22.35 0.18
N GLN A 231 -9.51 21.80 -1.05
CA GLN A 231 -9.59 22.54 -2.32
C GLN A 231 -8.46 23.57 -2.50
N GLN A 232 -7.31 23.35 -1.86
CA GLN A 232 -6.10 24.17 -1.96
C GLN A 232 -5.08 23.60 -2.94
N LEU A 233 -5.28 22.36 -3.40
CA LEU A 233 -4.42 21.66 -4.34
C LEU A 233 -5.29 20.97 -5.40
N SER A 234 -4.83 20.93 -6.65
CA SER A 234 -5.51 20.15 -7.70
C SER A 234 -5.20 18.66 -7.56
N PHE A 235 -5.97 17.79 -8.22
CA PHE A 235 -5.70 16.35 -8.20
C PHE A 235 -4.29 16.01 -8.72
N LEU A 236 -3.87 16.66 -9.82
CA LEU A 236 -2.51 16.52 -10.37
C LEU A 236 -1.44 17.16 -9.48
N GLY A 237 -1.81 18.14 -8.66
CA GLY A 237 -0.93 18.76 -7.67
C GLY A 237 -0.47 17.81 -6.58
N ILE A 238 -1.23 16.74 -6.28
CA ILE A 238 -0.87 15.76 -5.25
C ILE A 238 0.48 15.08 -5.57
N PRO A 239 0.63 14.32 -6.67
CA PRO A 239 1.91 13.69 -6.98
C PRO A 239 3.03 14.70 -7.27
N GLN A 240 2.71 15.90 -7.77
CA GLN A 240 3.69 16.95 -8.03
C GLN A 240 4.32 17.47 -6.73
N LEU A 241 3.50 17.76 -5.72
CA LEU A 241 3.97 18.20 -4.41
C LEU A 241 4.81 17.11 -3.74
N VAL A 242 4.35 15.86 -3.79
CA VAL A 242 5.08 14.72 -3.20
C VAL A 242 6.45 14.55 -3.87
N SER A 243 6.52 14.57 -5.21
CA SER A 243 7.78 14.49 -5.97
C SER A 243 8.75 15.58 -5.54
N LYS A 244 8.29 16.84 -5.49
CA LYS A 244 9.12 17.98 -5.09
C LYS A 244 9.67 17.81 -3.68
N VAL A 245 8.83 17.42 -2.72
CA VAL A 245 9.25 17.24 -1.32
C VAL A 245 10.26 16.08 -1.18
N MET A 246 10.10 15.02 -1.96
CA MET A 246 11.07 13.92 -2.03
C MET A 246 12.42 14.38 -2.61
N GLU A 247 12.39 15.15 -3.71
CA GLU A 247 13.59 15.67 -4.39
C GLU A 247 14.40 16.63 -3.51
N ASP A 248 13.71 17.47 -2.72
CA ASP A 248 14.32 18.45 -1.84
C ASP A 248 14.92 17.82 -0.55
N HIS A 249 14.60 16.55 -0.25
CA HIS A 249 15.03 15.90 0.99
C HIS A 249 16.44 15.33 0.92
N GLN A 250 17.25 15.62 1.93
CA GLN A 250 18.53 14.94 2.13
C GLN A 250 18.31 13.61 2.87
N VAL A 251 18.36 12.50 2.13
CA VAL A 251 18.11 11.16 2.68
C VAL A 251 19.17 10.75 3.71
N VAL A 252 18.70 10.24 4.85
CA VAL A 252 19.53 9.53 5.85
C VAL A 252 19.33 8.03 5.63
N ASP A 253 20.42 7.29 5.39
CA ASP A 253 20.37 5.89 4.94
C ASP A 253 19.95 4.87 6.02
N GLN A 254 20.45 5.03 7.24
CA GLN A 254 20.19 4.13 8.36
C GLN A 254 19.61 4.92 9.54
N PRO A 255 18.40 5.47 9.39
CA PRO A 255 17.84 6.34 10.41
C PRO A 255 17.40 5.53 11.63
N ASP A 256 17.60 6.10 12.81
CA ASP A 256 16.86 5.65 14.00
C ASP A 256 15.41 6.17 13.98
N LEU A 257 14.62 5.77 14.99
CA LEU A 257 13.23 6.22 15.09
C LEU A 257 13.11 7.75 15.18
N GLY A 258 14.04 8.42 15.87
CA GLY A 258 14.02 9.88 16.00
C GLY A 258 14.24 10.56 14.66
N GLN A 259 15.16 10.06 13.85
CA GLN A 259 15.44 10.56 12.50
C GLN A 259 14.29 10.29 11.53
N ILE A 260 13.61 9.14 11.63
CA ILE A 260 12.39 8.86 10.84
C ILE A 260 11.28 9.87 11.18
N LEU A 261 11.03 10.09 12.47
CA LEU A 261 10.00 11.04 12.92
C LEU A 261 10.36 12.49 12.56
N HIS A 262 11.65 12.84 12.61
CA HIS A 262 12.12 14.15 12.18
C HIS A 262 11.92 14.35 10.67
N ALA A 263 12.22 13.34 9.85
CA ALA A 263 11.99 13.40 8.40
C ALA A 263 10.50 13.54 8.06
N ASP A 264 9.60 12.84 8.78
CA ASP A 264 8.15 13.04 8.65
C ASP A 264 7.75 14.51 8.95
N GLN A 265 8.20 15.05 10.08
CA GLN A 265 7.89 16.43 10.47
C GLN A 265 8.44 17.45 9.48
N TRP A 266 9.68 17.26 9.02
CA TRP A 266 10.31 18.09 8.00
C TRP A 266 9.49 18.06 6.70
N ALA A 267 9.09 16.88 6.24
CA ALA A 267 8.33 16.73 5.00
C ALA A 267 6.96 17.41 5.09
N ARG A 268 6.28 17.31 6.24
CA ARG A 268 5.01 18.03 6.48
C ARG A 268 5.19 19.53 6.42
N ALA A 269 6.21 20.07 7.11
CA ALA A 269 6.49 21.50 7.11
C ALA A 269 6.87 22.02 5.72
N HIS A 270 7.71 21.28 4.99
CA HIS A 270 8.16 21.62 3.64
C HIS A 270 7.01 21.56 2.62
N ALA A 271 6.15 20.55 2.71
CA ALA A 271 4.95 20.43 1.88
C ALA A 271 3.97 21.59 2.12
N LEU A 272 3.70 21.94 3.38
CA LEU A 272 2.84 23.08 3.72
C LEU A 272 3.43 24.42 3.26
N GLY A 273 4.74 24.61 3.41
CA GLY A 273 5.44 25.80 2.91
C GLY A 273 5.42 25.94 1.39
N SER A 274 5.31 24.82 0.66
CA SER A 274 5.22 24.80 -0.81
C SER A 274 3.80 25.04 -1.35
N LEU A 275 2.78 25.05 -0.48
CA LEU A 275 1.38 25.36 -0.83
C LEU A 275 1.05 26.86 -0.72
N LEU A 276 1.89 27.64 -0.04
CA LEU A 276 1.77 29.09 0.15
C LEU A 276 2.36 29.86 -1.04
#